data_AF-A0A947CAV3-F1
#
_entry.id   AF-A0A947CAV3-F1
#
_cell.length_a   1.000
_cell.length_b   1.000
_cell.length_c   1.000
_cell.angle_alpha   90.00
_cell.angle_beta   90.00
_cell.angle_gamma   90.00
#
_symmetry.space_group_name_H-M   'P 1'
#
loop_
_entity.id
_entity.type
_entity.pdbx_description
1 polymer ?
#
loop_
_entity_poly.entity_id
_entity_poly.type
_entity_poly.pdbx_seq_one_letter_code
_entity_poly.pdbx_strand_id
1 'polypeptide(L)' 'NREVPLPSFWGGYRVVPGSIEFWQGQANRLHDRFQYVREGDGWRVVRLAP' A
#
# COMPACT_ATOMS: atom_id res chain seq x y z
N ASN A 1 -9.40 -17.37 37.54
CA ASN A 1 -9.23 -17.09 36.10
C ASN A 1 -8.07 -17.89 35.55
N ARG A 2 -8.28 -18.62 34.45
CA ARG A 2 -7.23 -19.36 33.73
C ARG A 2 -6.88 -18.57 32.46
N GLU A 3 -5.61 -18.45 32.14
CA GLU A 3 -5.16 -17.85 30.88
C GLU A 3 -5.54 -18.75 29.69
N VAL A 4 -6.00 -18.11 28.60
CA VAL A 4 -6.30 -18.78 27.34
C VAL A 4 -5.03 -18.72 26.48
N PRO A 5 -4.45 -19.87 26.08
CA PRO A 5 -3.23 -19.87 25.27
C PRO A 5 -3.52 -19.36 23.86
N LEU A 6 -2.54 -18.66 23.27
CA LEU A 6 -2.61 -18.25 21.88
C LEU A 6 -2.53 -19.47 20.96
N PRO A 7 -3.48 -19.68 20.03
CA PRO A 7 -3.41 -20.81 19.11
C PRO A 7 -2.18 -20.74 18.19
N SER A 8 -1.56 -21.89 17.89
CA SER A 8 -0.35 -21.98 17.05
C SER A 8 -0.54 -21.50 15.61
N PHE A 9 -1.78 -21.51 15.12
CA PHE A 9 -2.15 -21.00 13.81
C PHE A 9 -2.45 -19.50 13.81
N TRP A 10 -2.52 -18.86 14.98
CA TRP A 10 -2.83 -17.45 15.08
C TRP A 10 -1.61 -16.63 14.69
N GLY A 11 -1.78 -15.77 13.69
CA GLY A 11 -0.72 -14.94 13.15
C GLY A 11 -1.28 -13.93 12.16
N GLY A 12 -0.40 -13.31 11.39
CA GLY A 12 -0.77 -12.30 10.41
C GLY A 12 0.01 -12.44 9.12
N TYR A 13 -0.50 -11.79 8.08
CA TYR A 13 0.17 -11.69 6.79
C TYR A 13 0.80 -10.31 6.64
N ARG A 14 1.99 -10.26 6.02
CA ARG A 14 2.62 -9.01 5.60
C ARG A 14 2.44 -8.84 4.10
N VAL A 15 1.76 -7.78 3.68
CA VAL A 15 1.75 -7.37 2.28
C VAL A 15 3.05 -6.66 1.96
N VAL A 16 3.80 -7.18 0.99
CA VAL A 16 4.98 -6.52 0.43
C VAL A 16 4.56 -5.90 -0.90
N PRO A 17 4.36 -4.57 -0.99
CA PRO A 17 3.83 -3.96 -2.20
C PRO A 17 4.86 -3.98 -3.32
N GLY A 18 4.44 -4.44 -4.50
CA GLY A 18 5.16 -4.22 -5.76
C GLY A 18 4.88 -2.84 -6.35
N SER A 19 3.72 -2.26 -6.05
CA SER A 19 3.34 -0.90 -6.41
C SER A 19 2.39 -0.27 -5.40
N ILE A 20 2.37 1.06 -5.31
CA ILE A 20 1.46 1.85 -4.48
C ILE A 20 0.97 3.03 -5.33
N GLU A 21 -0.33 3.30 -5.35
CA GLU A 21 -0.88 4.50 -5.98
C GLU A 21 -1.47 5.43 -4.92
N PHE A 22 -1.02 6.69 -4.93
CA PHE A 22 -1.63 7.77 -4.19
C PHE A 22 -2.58 8.52 -5.12
N TRP A 23 -3.85 8.53 -4.77
CA TRP A 23 -4.90 9.20 -5.51
C TRP A 23 -5.47 10.33 -4.65
N GLN A 24 -5.42 11.56 -5.14
CA GLN A 24 -5.90 12.74 -4.44
C GLN A 24 -6.95 13.48 -5.26
N GLY A 25 -8.09 13.76 -4.63
CA GLY A 25 -9.17 14.57 -5.20
C GLY A 25 -8.77 16.04 -5.42
N GLN A 26 -9.17 16.62 -6.55
CA GLN A 26 -9.06 18.05 -6.86
C GLN A 26 -10.42 18.62 -7.28
N ALA A 27 -10.61 19.94 -7.12
CA ALA A 27 -11.90 20.61 -7.29
C ALA A 27 -12.53 20.48 -8.71
N ASN A 28 -11.71 20.25 -9.73
CA ASN A 28 -12.10 20.18 -11.14
C ASN A 28 -12.10 18.76 -11.72
N ARG A 29 -12.12 17.72 -10.87
CA ARG A 29 -11.97 16.29 -11.26
C ARG A 29 -10.62 15.94 -11.90
N LEU A 30 -9.64 16.84 -11.90
CA LEU A 30 -8.27 16.53 -12.30
C LEU A 30 -7.50 15.96 -11.13
N HIS A 31 -7.74 14.68 -10.85
CA HIS A 31 -7.09 13.95 -9.77
C HIS A 31 -5.56 13.92 -9.90
N ASP A 32 -4.88 14.18 -8.80
CA ASP A 32 -3.45 13.91 -8.71
C ASP A 32 -3.26 12.42 -8.45
N ARG A 33 -2.60 11.75 -9.39
CA ARG A 33 -2.34 10.32 -9.33
C ARG A 33 -0.84 10.07 -9.40
N PHE A 34 -0.26 9.60 -8.30
CA PHE A 34 1.16 9.23 -8.23
C PHE A 34 1.30 7.74 -8.00
N GLN A 35 1.92 7.04 -8.95
CA GLN A 35 2.20 5.62 -8.85
C GLN A 35 3.67 5.40 -8.53
N TYR A 36 3.91 4.68 -7.44
CA TYR A 36 5.21 4.17 -7.02
C TYR A 36 5.32 2.72 -7.46
N VAL A 37 6.37 2.37 -8.20
CA VAL A 37 6.66 0.99 -8.63
C VAL A 37 8.02 0.61 -8.06
N ARG A 38 8.10 -0.57 -7.43
CA ARG A 38 9.35 -1.08 -6.85
C ARG A 38 10.35 -1.34 -7.97
N GLU A 39 11.56 -0.78 -7.86
CA GLU A 39 12.67 -1.02 -8.80
C GLU A 39 13.96 -1.22 -8.03
N GLY A 40 14.45 -2.46 -7.99
CA GLY A 40 15.60 -2.85 -7.17
C GLY A 40 15.38 -2.50 -5.69
N ASP A 41 16.33 -1.76 -5.12
CA ASP A 41 16.29 -1.28 -3.73
C ASP A 41 15.50 0.03 -3.56
N GLY A 42 14.93 0.57 -4.64
CA GLY A 42 14.24 1.85 -4.66
C GLY A 42 12.82 1.79 -5.24
N TRP A 43 12.31 2.98 -5.56
CA TRP A 43 11.00 3.19 -6.16
C TRP A 43 11.12 4.13 -7.34
N ARG A 44 10.55 3.75 -8.48
CA ARG A 44 10.25 4.69 -9.57
C ARG A 44 8.89 5.31 -9.33
N VAL A 45 8.80 6.62 -9.51
CA VAL A 45 7.57 7.40 -9.35
C VAL A 45 7.13 7.94 -10.70
N VAL A 46 5.85 7.77 -11.03
CA VAL A 46 5.24 8.35 -12.22
C VAL A 46 3.94 9.07 -11.85
N ARG A 47 3.70 10.24 -12.47
CA ARG A 47 2.41 10.92 -12.39
C ARG A 47 1.52 10.41 -13.52
N LEU A 48 0.33 9.92 -13.17
CA LEU A 48 -0.65 9.43 -14.14
C LEU A 48 -1.62 10.54 -14.52
N ALA A 49 -2.19 10.44 -15.72
CA ALA A 49 -3.28 11.31 -16.12
C ALA A 49 -4.52 11.05 -15.23
N PRO A 50 -5.26 12.10 -14.84
CA PRO A 50 -6.56 11.96 -14.19
C PRO A 50 -7.61 11.33 -15.11
#